data_AF-A0A957Y6W3-F1
#
_entry.id   AF-A0A957Y6W3-F1
#
_cell.length_a   1.000
_cell.length_b   1.000
_cell.length_c   1.000
_cell.angle_alpha   90.00
_cell.angle_beta   90.00
_cell.angle_gamma   90.00
#
_symmetry.space_group_name_H-M   'P 1'
#
loop_
_entity.id
_entity.type
_entity.pdbx_description
1 polymer ?
#
loop_
_entity_poly.entity_id
_entity_poly.type
_entity_poly.pdbx_seq_one_letter_code
_entity_poly.pdbx_strand_id
1 'polypeptide(L)'
;MAETLEFLSYRYPDEHGRFGPYGGRFVPETLMPALDELEQAYLQARNDSSFGAELNRLFDTYVGRPTPITHARRLSERLGGAQIYLKREDLAHSGAHKINNALGQALLVQRMGKRRIVAETGAGQHGVATATVAALLGIDCVVYMGTVDMARQAPNVFRMKLLGAEVRGVDSGSRTLKDAINEAIRDWVTNVRDTHYLLGSALGPHPYPTMVRDFQSIIGREARRQMLDPASGGPGRLPDAIVACVGGGSNSIGIFHPFLADTQVRLIGVEAGGHGIQSGEHAARFADPALARLGVLHGTKSYVMQDADGQIALTHSVSAGLDYA
;
A
#
# COMPACT_ATOMS: atom_id res chain seq x y z
N MET A 1 13.53 14.71 21.75
CA MET A 1 13.17 15.95 21.05
C MET A 1 12.21 15.59 19.94
N ALA A 2 10.97 16.03 20.03
CA ALA A 2 9.98 15.85 18.97
C ALA A 2 10.47 16.64 17.74
N GLU A 3 10.85 15.95 16.67
CA GLU A 3 11.02 16.57 15.36
C GLU A 3 9.64 17.00 14.87
N THR A 4 9.24 18.20 15.29
CA THR A 4 8.12 18.92 14.70
C THR A 4 8.59 19.34 13.31
N LEU A 5 8.35 18.47 12.33
CA LEU A 5 8.52 18.75 10.91
C LEU A 5 7.69 19.99 10.56
N GLU A 6 8.34 21.12 10.33
CA GLU A 6 7.73 22.30 9.71
C GLU A 6 7.38 21.98 8.24
N PHE A 7 6.25 21.32 8.04
CA PHE A 7 5.57 21.09 6.75
C PHE A 7 4.88 22.36 6.24
N LEU A 8 5.58 23.48 6.10
CA LEU A 8 4.94 24.79 5.84
C LEU A 8 4.23 24.94 4.48
N SER A 9 4.19 23.93 3.60
CA SER A 9 3.40 23.98 2.34
C SER A 9 2.58 22.74 1.98
N TYR A 10 2.66 21.63 2.75
CA TYR A 10 1.91 20.41 2.43
C TYR A 10 0.49 20.48 3.01
N ARG A 11 -0.45 21.06 2.25
CA ARG A 11 -1.87 21.23 2.63
C ARG A 11 -2.79 20.10 2.18
N TYR A 12 -2.25 18.89 2.01
CA TYR A 12 -3.01 17.77 1.46
C TYR A 12 -3.15 16.57 2.43
N PRO A 13 -4.27 15.83 2.35
CA PRO A 13 -5.46 16.16 1.56
C PRO A 13 -6.21 17.37 2.13
N ASP A 14 -7.12 17.94 1.36
CA ASP A 14 -8.12 18.89 1.87
C ASP A 14 -9.15 18.20 2.79
N GLU A 15 -10.10 18.97 3.34
CA GLU A 15 -11.15 18.45 4.23
C GLU A 15 -12.07 17.41 3.58
N HIS A 16 -12.07 17.32 2.24
CA HIS A 16 -12.82 16.33 1.49
C HIS A 16 -11.98 15.11 1.09
N GLY A 17 -10.74 15.02 1.60
CA GLY A 17 -9.85 13.91 1.28
C GLY A 17 -9.22 13.99 -0.11
N ARG A 18 -9.12 15.20 -0.68
CA ARG A 18 -8.57 15.39 -2.04
C ARG A 18 -7.15 15.93 -2.04
N PHE A 19 -6.36 15.41 -2.97
CA PHE A 19 -5.02 15.89 -3.32
C PHE A 19 -5.14 16.66 -4.64
N GLY A 20 -5.56 17.93 -4.58
CA GLY A 20 -5.94 18.68 -5.77
C GLY A 20 -7.13 17.99 -6.49
N PRO A 21 -7.00 17.58 -7.77
CA PRO A 21 -8.09 16.90 -8.48
C PRO A 21 -8.26 15.42 -8.13
N TYR A 22 -7.35 14.83 -7.33
CA TYR A 22 -7.31 13.40 -7.02
C TYR A 22 -7.89 13.09 -5.62
N GLY A 23 -8.23 11.83 -5.35
CA GLY A 23 -8.69 11.37 -4.03
C GLY A 23 -10.21 11.44 -3.87
N GLY A 24 -10.69 11.85 -2.70
CA GLY A 24 -12.12 11.96 -2.36
C GLY A 24 -12.73 10.67 -1.82
N ARG A 25 -14.07 10.67 -1.69
CA ARG A 25 -14.88 9.54 -1.22
C ARG A 25 -16.00 9.25 -2.20
N PHE A 26 -15.75 8.36 -3.16
CA PHE A 26 -16.70 7.99 -4.21
C PHE A 26 -17.32 6.62 -3.93
N VAL A 27 -17.96 6.48 -2.77
CA VAL A 27 -18.56 5.22 -2.30
C VAL A 27 -20.07 5.37 -2.14
N PRO A 28 -20.83 4.25 -2.07
CA PRO A 28 -22.23 4.30 -1.68
C PRO A 28 -22.42 4.91 -0.29
N GLU A 29 -23.54 5.60 -0.07
CA GLU A 29 -23.90 6.24 1.19
C GLU A 29 -23.81 5.28 2.39
N THR A 30 -24.11 4.00 2.18
CA THR A 30 -24.03 2.95 3.22
C THR A 30 -22.64 2.76 3.81
N LEU A 31 -21.57 3.16 3.11
CA LEU A 31 -20.18 3.09 3.60
C LEU A 31 -19.70 4.38 4.25
N MET A 32 -20.41 5.51 4.09
CA MET A 32 -19.99 6.79 4.62
C MET A 32 -19.77 6.77 6.14
N PRO A 33 -20.70 6.20 6.96
CA PRO A 33 -20.49 6.13 8.41
C PRO A 33 -19.25 5.34 8.83
N ALA A 34 -18.88 4.29 8.08
CA ALA A 34 -17.70 3.49 8.38
C ALA A 34 -16.40 4.19 7.99
N LEU A 35 -16.42 4.98 6.91
CA LEU A 35 -15.29 5.84 6.56
C LEU A 35 -15.11 6.98 7.58
N ASP A 36 -16.20 7.54 8.10
CA ASP A 36 -16.16 8.55 9.15
C ASP A 36 -15.62 7.97 10.47
N GLU A 37 -16.09 6.79 10.87
CA GLU A 37 -15.56 6.05 12.03
C GLU A 37 -14.06 5.78 11.88
N LEU A 38 -13.63 5.29 10.72
CA LEU A 38 -12.22 5.02 10.42
C LEU A 38 -11.38 6.29 10.46
N GLU A 39 -11.85 7.38 9.85
CA GLU A 39 -11.13 8.65 9.86
C GLU A 39 -10.96 9.17 11.28
N GLN A 40 -12.04 9.18 12.08
CA GLN A 40 -11.98 9.63 13.46
C GLN A 40 -11.02 8.78 14.28
N ALA A 41 -11.09 7.45 14.17
CA ALA A 41 -10.21 6.54 14.87
C ALA A 41 -8.74 6.77 14.48
N TYR A 42 -8.45 6.95 13.18
CA TYR A 42 -7.12 7.23 12.67
C TYR A 42 -6.59 8.60 13.15
N LEU A 43 -7.39 9.66 13.08
CA LEU A 43 -6.99 11.00 13.53
C LEU A 43 -6.70 11.03 15.04
N GLN A 44 -7.51 10.34 15.84
CA GLN A 44 -7.26 10.18 17.27
C GLN A 44 -5.97 9.39 17.52
N ALA A 45 -5.80 8.25 16.85
CA ALA A 45 -4.61 7.40 16.98
C ALA A 45 -3.32 8.13 16.58
N ARG A 46 -3.37 8.97 15.54
CA ARG A 46 -2.23 9.77 15.08
C ARG A 46 -1.71 10.74 16.15
N ASN A 47 -2.60 11.27 16.99
CA ASN A 47 -2.27 12.21 18.05
C ASN A 47 -2.06 11.53 19.42
N ASP A 48 -2.25 10.21 19.50
CA ASP A 48 -2.16 9.43 20.72
C ASP A 48 -0.77 8.77 20.84
N SER A 49 0.02 9.23 21.82
CA SER A 49 1.37 8.71 22.04
C SER A 49 1.39 7.22 22.40
N SER A 50 0.32 6.68 22.99
CA SER A 50 0.24 5.26 23.34
C SER A 50 0.11 4.39 22.09
N PHE A 51 -0.69 4.83 21.11
CA PHE A 51 -0.80 4.16 19.82
C PHE A 51 0.54 4.16 19.07
N GLY A 52 1.19 5.33 19.02
CA GLY A 52 2.52 5.45 18.40
C GLY A 52 3.57 4.57 19.08
N ALA A 53 3.56 4.50 20.42
CA ALA A 53 4.47 3.65 21.19
C ALA A 53 4.24 2.17 20.89
N GLU A 54 2.98 1.72 20.85
CA GLU A 54 2.64 0.32 20.56
C GLU A 54 2.98 -0.08 19.13
N LEU A 55 2.67 0.77 18.15
CA LEU A 55 3.04 0.54 16.76
C LEU A 55 4.57 0.46 16.58
N ASN A 56 5.31 1.36 17.21
CA ASN A 56 6.78 1.34 17.17
C ASN A 56 7.36 0.11 17.87
N ARG A 57 6.78 -0.30 19.01
CA ARG A 57 7.17 -1.53 19.70
C ARG A 57 7.00 -2.74 18.79
N LEU A 58 5.86 -2.87 18.12
CA LEU A 58 5.61 -3.98 17.19
C LEU A 58 6.47 -3.88 15.92
N PHE A 59 6.78 -2.67 15.43
CA PHE A 59 7.76 -2.50 14.37
C PHE A 59 9.14 -3.06 14.75
N ASP A 60 9.61 -2.77 15.95
CA ASP A 60 10.88 -3.28 16.47
C ASP A 60 10.83 -4.79 16.74
N THR A 61 9.91 -5.23 17.62
CA THR A 61 9.94 -6.58 18.17
C THR A 61 9.25 -7.64 17.32
N TYR A 62 8.39 -7.25 16.37
CA TYR A 62 7.62 -8.19 15.55
C TYR A 62 7.94 -8.08 14.06
N VAL A 63 8.02 -6.86 13.52
CA VAL A 63 8.34 -6.65 12.09
C VAL A 63 9.84 -6.76 11.83
N GLY A 64 10.70 -6.41 12.79
CA GLY A 64 12.16 -6.40 12.65
C GLY A 64 12.69 -5.11 12.02
N ARG A 65 12.05 -3.97 12.30
CA ARG A 65 12.50 -2.65 11.83
C ARG A 65 13.61 -2.10 12.76
N PRO A 66 14.51 -1.23 12.26
CA PRO A 66 14.57 -0.73 10.88
C PRO A 66 15.09 -1.77 9.90
N THR A 67 14.50 -1.82 8.70
CA THR A 67 15.06 -2.66 7.62
C THR A 67 16.37 -2.02 7.15
N PRO A 68 17.42 -2.79 6.81
CA PRO A 68 18.70 -2.23 6.44
C PRO A 68 18.65 -1.52 5.08
N ILE A 69 19.66 -0.67 4.84
CA ILE A 69 20.03 -0.24 3.50
C ILE A 69 21.28 -1.00 3.06
N THR A 70 21.31 -1.52 1.84
CA THR A 70 22.44 -2.34 1.35
C THR A 70 23.03 -1.73 0.09
N HIS A 71 24.33 -1.43 0.10
CA HIS A 71 25.04 -1.05 -1.12
C HIS A 71 25.20 -2.27 -2.03
N ALA A 72 24.51 -2.25 -3.17
CA ALA A 72 24.58 -3.30 -4.19
C ALA A 72 25.80 -3.09 -5.10
N ARG A 73 27.01 -3.18 -4.54
CA ARG A 73 28.28 -2.89 -5.22
C ARG A 73 28.42 -3.51 -6.62
N ARG A 74 28.08 -4.80 -6.78
CA ARG A 74 28.14 -5.51 -8.07
C ARG A 74 27.15 -4.95 -9.11
N LEU A 75 26.03 -4.39 -8.67
CA LEU A 75 25.10 -3.71 -9.57
C LEU A 75 25.64 -2.33 -9.95
N SER A 76 26.19 -1.60 -8.97
CA SER A 76 26.87 -0.31 -9.20
C SER A 76 27.98 -0.43 -10.24
N GLU A 77 28.85 -1.43 -10.11
CA GLU A 77 29.94 -1.72 -11.05
C GLU A 77 29.41 -2.03 -12.47
N ARG A 78 28.34 -2.83 -12.58
CA ARG A 78 27.74 -3.20 -13.87
C ARG A 78 27.04 -2.03 -14.57
N LEU A 79 26.54 -1.05 -13.83
CA LEU A 79 25.82 0.12 -14.37
C LEU A 79 26.75 1.33 -14.61
N GLY A 80 28.06 1.13 -14.67
CA GLY A 80 29.00 2.21 -15.01
C GLY A 80 29.31 3.16 -13.86
N GLY A 81 29.12 2.73 -12.60
CA GLY A 81 29.58 3.46 -11.41
C GLY A 81 28.49 4.20 -10.61
N ALA A 82 27.24 4.18 -11.05
CA ALA A 82 26.12 4.67 -10.23
C ALA A 82 26.03 3.88 -8.91
N GLN A 83 26.00 4.56 -7.77
CA GLN A 83 25.97 3.89 -6.46
C GLN A 83 24.55 3.44 -6.12
N ILE A 84 24.27 2.13 -6.21
CA ILE A 84 22.92 1.57 -6.02
C ILE A 84 22.74 1.07 -4.60
N TYR A 85 21.80 1.65 -3.88
CA TYR A 85 21.41 1.24 -2.53
C TYR A 85 20.02 0.63 -2.52
N LEU A 86 19.87 -0.51 -1.85
CA LEU A 86 18.61 -1.23 -1.73
C LEU A 86 18.03 -1.02 -0.34
N LYS A 87 16.84 -0.42 -0.23
CA LYS A 87 16.06 -0.38 1.01
C LYS A 87 15.35 -1.72 1.20
N ARG A 88 15.78 -2.50 2.19
CA ARG A 88 15.52 -3.95 2.30
C ARG A 88 14.17 -4.30 2.93
N GLU A 89 13.08 -3.80 2.38
CA GLU A 89 11.72 -4.17 2.82
C GLU A 89 11.39 -5.65 2.58
N ASP A 90 12.19 -6.36 1.77
CA ASP A 90 12.15 -7.82 1.63
C ASP A 90 12.47 -8.57 2.93
N LEU A 91 13.18 -7.92 3.87
CA LEU A 91 13.53 -8.48 5.18
C LEU A 91 12.50 -8.18 6.28
N ALA A 92 11.51 -7.33 6.01
CA ALA A 92 10.43 -7.11 6.96
C ALA A 92 9.65 -8.43 7.18
N HIS A 93 9.16 -8.69 8.39
CA HIS A 93 8.32 -9.86 8.65
C HIS A 93 7.15 -9.94 7.64
N SER A 94 6.75 -11.15 7.26
CA SER A 94 5.93 -11.50 6.08
C SER A 94 6.60 -11.38 4.70
N GLY A 95 7.76 -10.71 4.59
CA GLY A 95 8.60 -10.66 3.38
C GLY A 95 8.30 -9.49 2.43
N ALA A 96 7.54 -8.48 2.87
CA ALA A 96 7.24 -7.29 2.08
C ALA A 96 6.84 -6.09 2.95
N HIS A 97 6.84 -4.90 2.35
CA HIS A 97 6.41 -3.64 2.99
C HIS A 97 4.94 -3.63 3.44
N LYS A 98 4.12 -4.59 2.99
CA LYS A 98 2.67 -4.64 3.29
C LYS A 98 2.38 -4.75 4.78
N ILE A 99 3.27 -5.39 5.54
CA ILE A 99 3.11 -5.55 7.00
C ILE A 99 3.02 -4.22 7.74
N ASN A 100 3.69 -3.17 7.26
CA ASN A 100 3.68 -1.85 7.89
C ASN A 100 2.25 -1.28 7.96
N ASN A 101 1.56 -1.32 6.81
CA ASN A 101 0.17 -0.88 6.68
C ASN A 101 -0.79 -1.81 7.42
N ALA A 102 -0.60 -3.13 7.27
CA ALA A 102 -1.48 -4.11 7.90
C ALA A 102 -1.49 -3.96 9.43
N LEU A 103 -0.31 -3.77 10.02
CA LEU A 103 -0.18 -3.60 11.46
C LEU A 103 -0.83 -2.31 11.96
N GLY A 104 -0.57 -1.18 11.29
CA GLY A 104 -1.19 0.10 11.65
C GLY A 104 -2.72 0.05 11.58
N GLN A 105 -3.27 -0.55 10.52
CA GLN A 105 -4.71 -0.72 10.39
C GLN A 105 -5.28 -1.71 11.42
N ALA A 106 -4.63 -2.84 11.69
CA ALA A 106 -5.14 -3.83 12.63
C ALA A 106 -5.17 -3.30 14.09
N LEU A 107 -4.25 -2.41 14.46
CA LEU A 107 -4.34 -1.68 15.74
C LEU A 107 -5.54 -0.71 15.76
N LEU A 108 -5.88 -0.08 14.63
CA LEU A 108 -7.11 0.72 14.53
C LEU A 108 -8.37 -0.15 14.65
N VAL A 109 -8.36 -1.36 14.11
CA VAL A 109 -9.46 -2.34 14.25
C VAL A 109 -9.75 -2.62 15.72
N GLN A 110 -8.70 -2.90 16.52
CA GLN A 110 -8.85 -3.07 17.97
C GLN A 110 -9.42 -1.82 18.64
N ARG A 111 -8.94 -0.63 18.27
CA ARG A 111 -9.40 0.65 18.83
C ARG A 111 -10.88 0.93 18.51
N MET A 112 -11.33 0.58 17.30
CA MET A 112 -12.73 0.70 16.88
C MET A 112 -13.62 -0.41 17.46
N GLY A 113 -13.06 -1.37 18.22
CA GLY A 113 -13.82 -2.48 18.78
C GLY A 113 -14.37 -3.47 17.75
N LYS A 114 -13.83 -3.44 16.52
CA LYS A 114 -14.18 -4.37 15.44
C LYS A 114 -13.51 -5.72 15.71
N ARG A 115 -14.19 -6.81 15.31
CA ARG A 115 -13.74 -8.19 15.60
C ARG A 115 -13.32 -8.96 14.36
N ARG A 116 -13.57 -8.40 13.19
CA ARG A 116 -13.34 -9.05 11.91
C ARG A 116 -12.65 -8.12 10.92
N ILE A 117 -11.76 -8.68 10.13
CA ILE A 117 -11.10 -8.03 8.99
C ILE A 117 -11.48 -8.76 7.71
N VAL A 118 -11.79 -7.97 6.67
CA VAL A 118 -11.80 -8.43 5.29
C VAL A 118 -10.68 -7.74 4.51
N ALA A 119 -10.06 -8.44 3.57
CA ALA A 119 -9.06 -7.88 2.67
C ALA A 119 -9.11 -8.53 1.29
N GLU A 120 -8.61 -7.85 0.27
CA GLU A 120 -8.33 -8.41 -1.05
C GLU A 120 -6.88 -8.92 -1.15
N THR A 121 -6.57 -9.75 -2.13
CA THR A 121 -5.18 -9.93 -2.55
C THR A 121 -5.07 -10.46 -3.98
N GLY A 122 -4.02 -10.04 -4.69
CA GLY A 122 -3.63 -10.57 -6.00
C GLY A 122 -2.41 -11.49 -5.83
N ALA A 123 -1.20 -10.92 -5.77
CA ALA A 123 0.03 -11.67 -5.52
C ALA A 123 0.08 -12.47 -4.19
N GLY A 124 -0.86 -12.27 -3.27
CA GLY A 124 -0.91 -12.95 -1.97
C GLY A 124 -0.22 -12.21 -0.83
N GLN A 125 0.74 -11.32 -1.10
CA GLN A 125 1.52 -10.63 -0.06
C GLN A 125 0.66 -9.77 0.90
N HIS A 126 -0.36 -9.08 0.39
CA HIS A 126 -1.28 -8.30 1.25
C HIS A 126 -2.12 -9.21 2.13
N GLY A 127 -2.66 -10.28 1.56
CA GLY A 127 -3.42 -11.29 2.29
C GLY A 127 -2.59 -11.98 3.37
N VAL A 128 -1.33 -12.33 3.08
CA VAL A 128 -0.41 -12.91 4.09
C VAL A 128 -0.16 -11.90 5.21
N ALA A 129 0.18 -10.65 4.91
CA ALA A 129 0.38 -9.62 5.93
C ALA A 129 -0.87 -9.40 6.79
N THR A 130 -2.06 -9.40 6.17
CA THR A 130 -3.35 -9.25 6.86
C THR A 130 -3.62 -10.44 7.78
N ALA A 131 -3.45 -11.67 7.29
CA ALA A 131 -3.59 -12.89 8.09
C ALA A 131 -2.60 -12.91 9.26
N THR A 132 -1.36 -12.47 9.05
CA THR A 132 -0.32 -12.38 10.08
C THR A 132 -0.73 -11.45 11.21
N VAL A 133 -1.16 -10.22 10.92
CA VAL A 133 -1.56 -9.26 11.98
C VAL A 133 -2.88 -9.64 12.65
N ALA A 134 -3.78 -10.28 11.91
CA ALA A 134 -5.03 -10.78 12.47
C ALA A 134 -4.76 -11.92 13.47
N ALA A 135 -3.88 -12.87 13.12
CA ALA A 135 -3.43 -13.93 14.02
C ALA A 135 -2.73 -13.38 15.26
N LEU A 136 -1.86 -12.37 15.10
CA LEU A 136 -1.17 -11.70 16.21
C LEU A 136 -2.14 -11.07 17.21
N LEU A 137 -3.19 -10.42 16.71
CA LEU A 137 -4.10 -9.58 17.51
C LEU A 137 -5.42 -10.27 17.87
N GLY A 138 -5.59 -11.54 17.48
CA GLY A 138 -6.80 -12.32 17.77
C GLY A 138 -8.04 -11.80 17.04
N ILE A 139 -7.90 -11.41 15.77
CA ILE A 139 -8.98 -10.85 14.94
C ILE A 139 -9.37 -11.88 13.87
N ASP A 140 -10.68 -12.07 13.64
CA ASP A 140 -11.15 -12.95 12.56
C ASP A 140 -10.76 -12.38 11.19
N CYS A 141 -10.24 -13.21 10.29
CA CYS A 141 -9.69 -12.74 9.01
C CYS A 141 -10.25 -13.51 7.82
N VAL A 142 -10.81 -12.77 6.87
CA VAL A 142 -11.25 -13.29 5.57
C VAL A 142 -10.51 -12.56 4.46
N VAL A 143 -9.83 -13.31 3.60
CA VAL A 143 -9.11 -12.78 2.44
C VAL A 143 -9.78 -13.24 1.15
N TYR A 144 -10.22 -12.28 0.34
CA TYR A 144 -10.73 -12.51 -1.01
C TYR A 144 -9.59 -12.53 -2.01
N MET A 145 -9.60 -13.52 -2.90
CA MET A 145 -8.56 -13.70 -3.92
C MET A 145 -9.17 -14.28 -5.20
N GLY A 146 -8.86 -13.68 -6.34
CA GLY A 146 -9.31 -14.19 -7.64
C GLY A 146 -8.80 -15.61 -7.90
N THR A 147 -9.61 -16.51 -8.44
CA THR A 147 -9.22 -17.93 -8.55
C THR A 147 -8.04 -18.18 -9.49
N VAL A 148 -7.83 -17.30 -10.48
CA VAL A 148 -6.61 -17.32 -11.32
C VAL A 148 -5.37 -17.00 -10.48
N ASP A 149 -5.45 -15.99 -9.61
CA ASP A 149 -4.36 -15.62 -8.73
C ASP A 149 -4.12 -16.68 -7.64
N MET A 150 -5.17 -17.29 -7.10
CA MET A 150 -5.07 -18.40 -6.14
C MET A 150 -4.26 -19.58 -6.72
N ALA A 151 -4.53 -19.96 -7.97
CA ALA A 151 -3.81 -21.03 -8.63
C ALA A 151 -2.32 -20.67 -8.83
N ARG A 152 -2.03 -19.45 -9.26
CA ARG A 152 -0.66 -18.95 -9.49
C ARG A 152 0.14 -18.77 -8.20
N GLN A 153 -0.54 -18.43 -7.09
CA GLN A 153 0.08 -18.07 -5.82
C GLN A 153 -0.28 -19.05 -4.70
N ALA A 154 -0.43 -20.33 -5.04
CA ALA A 154 -0.77 -21.40 -4.09
C ALA A 154 0.07 -21.40 -2.79
N PRO A 155 1.39 -21.11 -2.80
CA PRO A 155 2.17 -20.98 -1.57
C PRO A 155 1.67 -19.89 -0.61
N ASN A 156 1.22 -18.75 -1.13
CA ASN A 156 0.68 -17.67 -0.30
C ASN A 156 -0.74 -18.00 0.20
N VAL A 157 -1.56 -18.68 -0.61
CA VAL A 157 -2.86 -19.21 -0.15
C VAL A 157 -2.67 -20.15 1.03
N PHE A 158 -1.70 -21.06 0.94
CA PHE A 158 -1.38 -22.00 2.02
C PHE A 158 -0.90 -21.27 3.29
N ARG A 159 -0.02 -20.28 3.16
CA ARG A 159 0.44 -19.45 4.29
C ARG A 159 -0.70 -18.73 5.01
N MET A 160 -1.63 -18.14 4.27
CA MET A 160 -2.80 -17.48 4.86
C MET A 160 -3.66 -18.46 5.67
N LYS A 161 -3.89 -19.67 5.15
CA LYS A 161 -4.62 -20.72 5.87
C LYS A 161 -3.89 -21.21 7.12
N LEU A 162 -2.56 -21.36 7.06
CA LEU A 162 -1.75 -21.71 8.25
C LEU A 162 -1.82 -20.64 9.35
N LEU A 163 -1.99 -19.38 8.96
CA LEU A 163 -2.20 -18.25 9.88
C LEU A 163 -3.65 -18.16 10.40
N GLY A 164 -4.53 -19.09 10.01
CA GLY A 164 -5.92 -19.15 10.48
C GLY A 164 -6.91 -18.26 9.71
N ALA A 165 -6.47 -17.60 8.62
CA ALA A 165 -7.38 -16.82 7.79
C ALA A 165 -8.22 -17.72 6.87
N GLU A 166 -9.49 -17.35 6.68
CA GLU A 166 -10.33 -17.91 5.63
C GLU A 166 -9.93 -17.28 4.28
N VAL A 167 -9.64 -18.11 3.27
CA VAL A 167 -9.33 -17.62 1.91
C VAL A 167 -10.48 -17.96 0.98
N ARG A 168 -11.19 -16.92 0.52
CA ARG A 168 -12.36 -17.04 -0.37
C ARG A 168 -11.97 -16.76 -1.81
N GLY A 169 -12.22 -17.74 -2.68
CA GLY A 169 -12.02 -17.61 -4.12
C GLY A 169 -13.08 -16.73 -4.78
N VAL A 170 -12.66 -15.91 -5.75
CA VAL A 170 -13.56 -15.10 -6.57
C VAL A 170 -13.50 -15.57 -8.02
N ASP A 171 -14.61 -16.13 -8.48
CA ASP A 171 -14.78 -16.71 -9.83
C ASP A 171 -15.51 -15.79 -10.83
N SER A 172 -16.00 -14.65 -10.34
CA SER A 172 -16.66 -13.63 -11.15
C SER A 172 -15.66 -12.79 -11.95
N GLY A 173 -16.14 -12.21 -13.06
CA GLY A 173 -15.36 -11.26 -13.86
C GLY A 173 -14.06 -11.86 -14.42
N SER A 174 -12.98 -11.09 -14.28
CA SER A 174 -11.62 -11.48 -14.71
C SER A 174 -10.96 -12.50 -13.78
N ARG A 175 -11.51 -12.75 -12.59
CA ARG A 175 -10.99 -13.66 -11.56
C ARG A 175 -9.61 -13.25 -11.06
N THR A 176 -9.37 -11.95 -10.98
CA THR A 176 -8.10 -11.33 -10.52
C THR A 176 -8.35 -10.33 -9.39
N LEU A 177 -7.31 -9.57 -9.01
CA LEU A 177 -7.34 -8.55 -7.95
C LEU A 177 -8.55 -7.59 -8.03
N LYS A 178 -8.95 -7.14 -9.22
CA LYS A 178 -10.10 -6.23 -9.37
C LYS A 178 -11.38 -6.84 -8.80
N ASP A 179 -11.65 -8.10 -9.13
CA ASP A 179 -12.86 -8.80 -8.70
C ASP A 179 -12.79 -9.13 -7.20
N ALA A 180 -11.60 -9.45 -6.68
CA ALA A 180 -11.38 -9.62 -5.24
C ALA A 180 -11.66 -8.34 -4.43
N ILE A 181 -11.28 -7.16 -4.95
CA ILE A 181 -11.63 -5.87 -4.33
C ILE A 181 -13.14 -5.69 -4.29
N ASN A 182 -13.83 -5.97 -5.39
CA ASN A 182 -15.29 -5.83 -5.46
C ASN A 182 -15.99 -6.72 -4.42
N GLU A 183 -15.58 -7.98 -4.26
CA GLU A 183 -16.16 -8.88 -3.26
C GLU A 183 -15.81 -8.47 -1.82
N ALA A 184 -14.58 -8.01 -1.56
CA ALA A 184 -14.20 -7.49 -0.25
C ALA A 184 -15.02 -6.25 0.14
N ILE A 185 -15.28 -5.33 -0.79
CA ILE A 185 -16.15 -4.16 -0.58
C ILE A 185 -17.60 -4.61 -0.33
N ARG A 186 -18.13 -5.57 -1.10
CA ARG A 186 -19.50 -6.11 -0.89
C ARG A 186 -19.66 -6.74 0.49
N ASP A 187 -18.68 -7.52 0.93
CA ASP A 187 -18.66 -8.09 2.27
C ASP A 187 -18.66 -6.99 3.33
N TRP A 188 -17.78 -5.99 3.16
CA TRP A 188 -17.70 -4.89 4.10
C TRP A 188 -19.00 -4.09 4.20
N VAL A 189 -19.66 -3.78 3.08
CA VAL A 189 -20.99 -3.14 3.07
C VAL A 189 -22.00 -3.94 3.88
N THR A 190 -21.97 -5.27 3.76
CA THR A 190 -22.92 -6.17 4.42
C THR A 190 -22.65 -6.28 5.93
N ASN A 191 -21.38 -6.25 6.34
CA ASN A 191 -20.92 -6.52 7.70
C ASN A 191 -20.26 -5.30 8.38
N VAL A 192 -20.65 -4.10 7.98
CA VAL A 192 -19.97 -2.84 8.32
C VAL A 192 -19.83 -2.56 9.83
N ARG A 193 -20.73 -3.14 10.63
CA ARG A 193 -20.79 -2.89 12.09
C ARG A 193 -19.65 -3.53 12.85
N ASP A 194 -19.24 -4.74 12.49
CA ASP A 194 -18.23 -5.54 13.20
C ASP A 194 -16.97 -5.82 12.37
N THR A 195 -17.01 -5.52 11.07
CA THR A 195 -15.95 -5.77 10.10
C THR A 195 -15.23 -4.48 9.67
N HIS A 196 -13.91 -4.52 9.63
CA HIS A 196 -13.07 -3.53 8.97
C HIS A 196 -12.54 -4.03 7.63
N TYR A 197 -12.58 -3.20 6.60
CA TYR A 197 -11.91 -3.49 5.34
C TYR A 197 -10.46 -3.03 5.37
N LEU A 198 -9.51 -3.97 5.42
CA LEU A 198 -8.09 -3.69 5.45
C LEU A 198 -7.54 -3.60 4.02
N LEU A 199 -7.64 -2.39 3.45
CA LEU A 199 -7.19 -2.09 2.08
C LEU A 199 -5.66 -2.12 1.96
N GLY A 200 -5.14 -2.74 0.90
CA GLY A 200 -3.72 -3.11 0.78
C GLY A 200 -2.78 -2.15 0.07
N SER A 201 -3.23 -0.96 -0.32
CA SER A 201 -2.40 0.04 -1.00
C SER A 201 -2.80 1.48 -0.70
N ALA A 202 -2.07 2.46 -1.24
CA ALA A 202 -2.39 3.88 -1.10
C ALA A 202 -3.46 4.30 -2.13
N LEU A 203 -4.57 3.59 -2.10
CA LEU A 203 -5.73 3.73 -2.97
C LEU A 203 -7.00 3.78 -2.11
N GLY A 204 -8.16 3.79 -2.74
CA GLY A 204 -9.44 3.76 -2.05
C GLY A 204 -9.93 5.14 -1.61
N PRO A 205 -11.16 5.21 -1.08
CA PRO A 205 -11.71 6.46 -0.59
C PRO A 205 -10.88 6.98 0.58
N HIS A 206 -10.88 8.29 0.79
CA HIS A 206 -10.38 8.85 2.05
C HIS A 206 -11.09 8.19 3.26
N PRO A 207 -10.37 7.82 4.33
CA PRO A 207 -9.00 8.20 4.69
C PRO A 207 -7.88 7.25 4.22
N TYR A 208 -8.18 6.18 3.47
CA TYR A 208 -7.19 5.13 3.16
C TYR A 208 -5.88 5.64 2.53
N PRO A 209 -5.87 6.49 1.48
CA PRO A 209 -4.62 6.93 0.86
C PRO A 209 -3.67 7.63 1.85
N THR A 210 -4.22 8.51 2.70
CA THR A 210 -3.49 9.25 3.73
C THR A 210 -2.98 8.32 4.82
N MET A 211 -3.86 7.47 5.33
CA MET A 211 -3.55 6.52 6.40
C MET A 211 -2.48 5.51 5.97
N VAL A 212 -2.63 4.90 4.79
CA VAL A 212 -1.66 3.92 4.26
C VAL A 212 -0.31 4.58 4.02
N ARG A 213 -0.28 5.79 3.45
CA ARG A 213 0.96 6.56 3.29
C ARG A 213 1.67 6.77 4.63
N ASP A 214 0.94 7.16 5.66
CA ASP A 214 1.53 7.46 6.96
C ASP A 214 2.13 6.21 7.61
N PHE A 215 1.43 5.08 7.57
CA PHE A 215 1.97 3.80 8.06
C PHE A 215 3.17 3.30 7.25
N GLN A 216 3.21 3.59 5.94
CA GLN A 216 4.34 3.25 5.07
C GLN A 216 5.49 4.26 5.13
N SER A 217 5.28 5.47 5.66
CA SER A 217 6.30 6.54 5.70
C SER A 217 7.52 6.18 6.56
N ILE A 218 7.41 5.14 7.39
CA ILE A 218 8.54 4.59 8.13
C ILE A 218 9.68 4.14 7.20
N ILE A 219 9.36 3.68 5.99
CA ILE A 219 10.34 3.26 4.97
C ILE A 219 11.25 4.43 4.60
N GLY A 220 10.66 5.58 4.22
CA GLY A 220 11.42 6.76 3.83
C GLY A 220 12.14 7.41 5.01
N ARG A 221 11.54 7.41 6.21
CA ARG A 221 12.17 7.97 7.42
C ARG A 221 13.45 7.23 7.77
N GLU A 222 13.39 5.90 7.74
CA GLU A 222 14.57 5.07 7.94
C GLU A 222 15.59 5.23 6.83
N ALA A 223 15.16 5.18 5.56
CA ALA A 223 16.05 5.32 4.42
C ALA A 223 16.80 6.66 4.45
N ARG A 224 16.12 7.76 4.78
CA ARG A 224 16.72 9.08 4.92
C ARG A 224 17.80 9.09 5.99
N ARG A 225 17.48 8.60 7.19
CA ARG A 225 18.43 8.48 8.30
C ARG A 225 19.64 7.63 7.90
N GLN A 226 19.40 6.47 7.30
CA GLN A 226 20.44 5.51 6.92
C GLN A 226 21.34 6.04 5.80
N MET A 227 20.81 6.82 4.84
CA MET A 227 21.61 7.44 3.78
C MET A 227 22.51 8.57 4.31
N LEU A 228 22.01 9.35 5.28
CA LEU A 228 22.72 10.46 5.90
C LEU A 228 23.77 10.03 6.94
N ASP A 229 23.60 8.85 7.54
CA ASP A 229 24.51 8.31 8.55
C ASP A 229 25.46 7.25 7.95
N PRO A 230 26.77 7.56 7.78
CA PRO A 230 27.75 6.58 7.30
C PRO A 230 27.85 5.32 8.18
N ALA A 231 27.57 5.41 9.49
CA ALA A 231 27.60 4.27 10.39
C ALA A 231 26.47 3.26 10.09
N SER A 232 25.39 3.71 9.44
CA SER A 232 24.30 2.88 8.95
C SER A 232 24.58 2.19 7.60
N GLY A 233 25.78 2.37 7.04
CA GLY A 233 26.18 1.83 5.73
C GLY A 233 25.80 2.71 4.53
N GLY A 234 25.24 3.90 4.77
CA GLY A 234 24.97 4.90 3.73
C GLY A 234 26.20 5.74 3.35
N PRO A 235 26.10 6.58 2.32
CA PRO A 235 27.20 7.40 1.83
C PRO A 235 27.41 8.72 2.60
N GLY A 236 26.62 9.01 3.64
CA GLY A 236 26.69 10.28 4.38
C GLY A 236 26.04 11.46 3.66
N ARG A 237 25.14 11.20 2.71
CA ARG A 237 24.45 12.22 1.90
C ARG A 237 23.09 11.72 1.43
N LEU A 238 22.22 12.66 1.05
CA LEU A 238 20.95 12.31 0.39
C LEU A 238 21.20 11.64 -0.98
N PRO A 239 20.30 10.74 -1.41
CA PRO A 239 20.39 10.12 -2.73
C PRO A 239 20.13 11.12 -3.86
N ASP A 240 20.72 10.89 -5.03
CA ASP A 240 20.44 11.69 -6.24
C ASP A 240 19.06 11.34 -6.86
N ALA A 241 18.56 10.14 -6.58
CA ALA A 241 17.23 9.68 -6.96
C ALA A 241 16.75 8.54 -6.05
N ILE A 242 15.43 8.45 -5.86
CA ILE A 242 14.75 7.31 -5.25
C ILE A 242 13.84 6.69 -6.30
N VAL A 243 13.97 5.39 -6.49
CA VAL A 243 13.18 4.63 -7.48
C VAL A 243 12.34 3.59 -6.76
N ALA A 244 11.04 3.55 -7.06
CA ALA A 244 10.11 2.60 -6.45
C ALA A 244 9.03 2.16 -7.45
N CYS A 245 8.55 0.91 -7.34
CA CYS A 245 7.52 0.40 -8.24
C CYS A 245 6.14 0.93 -7.85
N VAL A 246 5.26 1.15 -8.84
CA VAL A 246 3.95 1.76 -8.67
C VAL A 246 2.87 0.84 -9.22
N GLY A 247 2.37 -0.05 -8.35
CA GLY A 247 1.04 -0.66 -8.49
C GLY A 247 0.01 0.30 -7.91
N GLY A 248 -0.58 -0.02 -6.75
CA GLY A 248 -1.39 0.97 -6.01
C GLY A 248 -0.59 2.07 -5.27
N GLY A 249 0.74 2.03 -5.29
CA GLY A 249 1.60 3.13 -4.83
C GLY A 249 1.96 3.18 -3.35
N SER A 250 1.61 2.18 -2.52
CA SER A 250 1.91 2.21 -1.08
C SER A 250 3.40 2.18 -0.72
N ASN A 251 4.21 1.36 -1.42
CA ASN A 251 5.67 1.34 -1.18
C ASN A 251 6.32 2.66 -1.65
N SER A 252 5.92 3.13 -2.83
CA SER A 252 6.51 4.30 -3.46
C SER A 252 6.20 5.55 -2.64
N ILE A 253 4.94 5.76 -2.25
CA ILE A 253 4.61 6.92 -1.40
C ILE A 253 5.25 6.81 -0.02
N GLY A 254 5.39 5.60 0.53
CA GLY A 254 6.05 5.37 1.82
C GLY A 254 7.53 5.77 1.82
N ILE A 255 8.25 5.47 0.74
CA ILE A 255 9.66 5.88 0.62
C ILE A 255 9.82 7.32 0.14
N PHE A 256 8.92 7.84 -0.70
CA PHE A 256 8.99 9.20 -1.26
C PHE A 256 8.59 10.28 -0.26
N HIS A 257 7.58 10.03 0.58
CA HIS A 257 6.95 11.06 1.39
C HIS A 257 7.94 11.85 2.27
N PRO A 258 8.91 11.22 2.95
CA PRO A 258 9.92 11.94 3.76
C PRO A 258 10.95 12.75 2.96
N PHE A 259 10.95 12.67 1.62
CA PHE A 259 11.86 13.40 0.72
C PHE A 259 11.12 14.42 -0.15
N LEU A 260 9.80 14.63 0.02
CA LEU A 260 9.03 15.55 -0.84
C LEU A 260 9.53 17.00 -0.81
N ALA A 261 10.13 17.43 0.29
CA ALA A 261 10.71 18.78 0.43
C ALA A 261 12.15 18.87 -0.11
N ASP A 262 12.82 17.74 -0.34
CA ASP A 262 14.19 17.67 -0.83
C ASP A 262 14.20 17.77 -2.36
N THR A 263 14.01 19.00 -2.90
CA THR A 263 13.87 19.25 -4.36
C THR A 263 15.04 18.75 -5.23
N GLN A 264 16.21 18.53 -4.63
CA GLN A 264 17.38 17.92 -5.26
C GLN A 264 17.27 16.40 -5.46
N VAL A 265 16.37 15.74 -4.74
CA VAL A 265 16.17 14.28 -4.80
C VAL A 265 15.08 13.98 -5.83
N ARG A 266 15.45 13.31 -6.93
CA ARG A 266 14.47 12.90 -7.94
C ARG A 266 13.65 11.71 -7.42
N LEU A 267 12.32 11.79 -7.49
CA LEU A 267 11.41 10.73 -7.09
C LEU A 267 10.82 10.06 -8.34
N ILE A 268 11.17 8.79 -8.57
CA ILE A 268 10.88 8.08 -9.82
C ILE A 268 10.00 6.86 -9.53
N GLY A 269 8.74 6.94 -9.96
CA GLY A 269 7.81 5.81 -9.95
C GLY A 269 7.96 4.96 -11.20
N VAL A 270 7.96 3.63 -11.06
CA VAL A 270 8.05 2.66 -12.17
C VAL A 270 6.79 1.81 -12.24
N GLU A 271 6.00 1.97 -13.30
CA GLU A 271 4.80 1.15 -13.57
C GLU A 271 5.11 -0.10 -14.39
N ALA A 272 4.17 -1.05 -14.44
CA ALA A 272 4.34 -2.28 -15.20
C ALA A 272 4.04 -2.08 -16.69
N GLY A 273 5.09 -2.17 -17.51
CA GLY A 273 5.00 -2.05 -18.97
C GLY A 273 4.42 -3.27 -19.70
N GLY A 274 4.13 -4.37 -19.00
CA GLY A 274 3.55 -5.59 -19.57
C GLY A 274 4.31 -6.11 -20.80
N HIS A 275 3.61 -6.40 -21.89
CA HIS A 275 4.20 -6.78 -23.18
C HIS A 275 4.66 -5.58 -24.03
N GLY A 276 4.63 -4.38 -23.45
CA GLY A 276 4.96 -3.11 -24.09
C GLY A 276 3.74 -2.21 -24.17
N ILE A 277 3.92 -0.91 -23.97
CA ILE A 277 2.82 0.07 -23.97
C ILE A 277 2.03 0.02 -25.28
N GLN A 278 2.72 -0.12 -26.41
CA GLN A 278 2.10 -0.16 -27.74
C GLN A 278 1.20 -1.39 -27.96
N SER A 279 1.34 -2.44 -27.15
CA SER A 279 0.49 -3.64 -27.27
C SER A 279 -0.89 -3.46 -26.67
N GLY A 280 -1.09 -2.47 -25.79
CA GLY A 280 -2.27 -2.36 -24.92
C GLY A 280 -2.30 -3.36 -23.76
N GLU A 281 -1.39 -4.34 -23.72
CA GLU A 281 -1.28 -5.34 -22.65
C GLU A 281 -0.26 -4.87 -21.59
N HIS A 282 -0.65 -3.92 -20.75
CA HIS A 282 0.17 -3.37 -19.67
C HIS A 282 -0.68 -2.88 -18.48
N ALA A 283 -0.03 -2.33 -17.45
CA ALA A 283 -0.68 -1.69 -16.29
C ALA A 283 -0.07 -0.31 -15.97
N ALA A 284 0.38 0.41 -17.01
CA ALA A 284 1.02 1.71 -16.92
C ALA A 284 0.05 2.88 -17.18
N ARG A 285 -0.53 3.44 -16.11
CA ARG A 285 -1.55 4.50 -16.19
C ARG A 285 -0.99 5.88 -16.49
N PHE A 286 0.27 6.14 -16.15
CA PHE A 286 0.90 7.44 -16.41
C PHE A 286 1.67 7.43 -17.73
N ALA A 287 2.07 6.25 -18.22
CA ALA A 287 2.86 6.11 -19.43
C ALA A 287 2.01 5.95 -20.71
N ASP A 288 0.72 5.60 -20.60
CA ASP A 288 -0.19 5.48 -21.74
C ASP A 288 -1.37 6.47 -21.65
N PRO A 289 -1.23 7.68 -22.23
CA PRO A 289 -2.32 8.66 -22.22
C PRO A 289 -3.49 8.31 -23.14
N ALA A 290 -3.38 7.28 -23.99
CA ALA A 290 -4.46 6.87 -24.88
C ALA A 290 -5.53 6.06 -24.12
N LEU A 291 -5.09 5.17 -23.23
CA LEU A 291 -5.98 4.34 -22.41
C LEU A 291 -6.19 4.90 -21.01
N ALA A 292 -5.27 5.71 -20.49
CA ALA A 292 -5.34 6.21 -19.13
C ALA A 292 -5.77 7.67 -19.04
N ARG A 293 -6.82 7.91 -18.25
CA ARG A 293 -7.32 9.25 -17.96
C ARG A 293 -7.96 9.28 -16.58
N LEU A 294 -8.24 10.49 -16.08
CA LEU A 294 -8.94 10.65 -14.81
C LEU A 294 -10.29 9.92 -14.83
N GLY A 295 -10.50 9.08 -13.83
CA GLY A 295 -11.73 8.34 -13.60
C GLY A 295 -11.93 8.06 -12.13
N VAL A 296 -13.02 7.37 -11.81
CA VAL A 296 -13.35 6.96 -10.45
C VAL A 296 -13.36 5.44 -10.41
N LEU A 297 -12.52 4.87 -9.56
CA LEU A 297 -12.45 3.42 -9.35
C LEU A 297 -12.23 3.12 -7.87
N HIS A 298 -12.95 2.13 -7.35
CA HIS A 298 -12.83 1.67 -5.96
C HIS A 298 -12.86 2.79 -4.92
N GLY A 299 -13.74 3.79 -5.11
CA GLY A 299 -13.95 4.85 -4.12
C GLY A 299 -13.06 6.08 -4.24
N THR A 300 -12.16 6.14 -5.22
CA THR A 300 -11.22 7.26 -5.38
C THR A 300 -11.16 7.78 -6.81
N LYS A 301 -10.96 9.09 -6.96
CA LYS A 301 -10.71 9.71 -8.26
C LYS A 301 -9.20 9.74 -8.53
N SER A 302 -8.76 9.04 -9.56
CA SER A 302 -7.35 8.94 -9.95
C SER A 302 -7.22 8.66 -11.46
N TYR A 303 -5.99 8.52 -11.94
CA TYR A 303 -5.75 7.91 -13.25
C TYR A 303 -6.12 6.44 -13.20
N VAL A 304 -6.90 6.01 -14.19
CA VAL A 304 -7.31 4.62 -14.40
C VAL A 304 -7.24 4.31 -15.89
N MET A 305 -6.93 3.06 -16.23
CA MET A 305 -7.04 2.56 -17.60
C MET A 305 -8.50 2.24 -17.92
N GLN A 306 -9.04 2.86 -18.97
CA GLN A 306 -10.44 2.72 -19.37
C GLN A 306 -10.64 2.93 -20.88
N ASP A 307 -11.60 2.21 -21.44
CA ASP A 307 -11.97 2.34 -22.86
C ASP A 307 -12.69 3.68 -23.16
N ALA A 308 -13.13 3.91 -24.40
CA ALA A 308 -13.78 5.16 -24.78
C ALA A 308 -15.10 5.44 -24.02
N ASP A 309 -15.81 4.40 -23.59
CA ASP A 309 -17.08 4.49 -22.88
C ASP A 309 -16.91 4.61 -21.35
N GLY A 310 -15.67 4.52 -20.86
CA GLY A 310 -15.33 4.62 -19.44
C GLY A 310 -15.43 3.30 -18.68
N GLN A 311 -15.47 2.17 -19.39
CA GLN A 311 -15.33 0.86 -18.76
C GLN A 311 -13.87 0.62 -18.40
N ILE A 312 -13.63 0.08 -17.21
CA ILE A 312 -12.28 -0.22 -16.73
C ILE A 312 -11.63 -1.26 -17.62
N ALA A 313 -10.50 -0.88 -18.22
CA ALA A 313 -9.76 -1.73 -19.13
C ALA A 313 -9.13 -2.92 -18.38
N LEU A 314 -8.87 -4.00 -19.10
CA LEU A 314 -8.05 -5.08 -18.59
C LEU A 314 -6.59 -4.64 -18.60
N THR A 315 -5.85 -5.06 -17.59
CA THR A 315 -4.40 -4.83 -17.48
C THR A 315 -3.65 -6.13 -17.65
N HIS A 316 -2.35 -6.00 -17.92
CA HIS A 316 -1.45 -7.14 -17.93
C HIS A 316 -0.10 -6.81 -17.27
N SER A 317 0.33 -7.69 -16.37
CA SER A 317 1.69 -7.71 -15.86
C SER A 317 2.09 -9.12 -15.45
N VAL A 318 3.35 -9.48 -15.68
CA VAL A 318 3.92 -10.70 -15.09
C VAL A 318 3.91 -10.65 -13.55
N SER A 319 3.91 -9.45 -12.96
CA SER A 319 3.83 -9.24 -11.53
C SER A 319 2.40 -8.89 -11.10
N ALA A 320 1.71 -9.85 -10.49
CA ALA A 320 0.35 -9.66 -9.95
C ALA A 320 0.24 -8.52 -8.92
N GLY A 321 1.34 -8.07 -8.31
CA GLY A 321 1.35 -6.93 -7.39
C GLY A 321 1.30 -5.56 -8.09
N LEU A 322 1.54 -5.53 -9.40
CA LEU A 322 1.52 -4.34 -10.24
C LEU A 322 0.38 -4.37 -11.28
N ASP A 323 -0.32 -5.49 -11.40
CA ASP A 323 -1.42 -5.69 -12.35
C ASP A 323 -2.72 -5.07 -11.82
N TYR A 324 -2.82 -3.74 -11.91
CA TYR A 324 -3.95 -2.96 -11.42
C TYR A 324 -4.25 -1.79 -12.37
N ALA A 325 -5.52 -1.64 -12.73
CA ALA A 325 -6.04 -0.66 -13.68
C ALA A 325 -6.04 0.79 -13.18
#